data_AF-A0AAD7A1H6-F1
#
_entry.id   AF-A0AAD7A1H6-F1
#
_cell.length_a   1.000
_cell.length_b   1.000
_cell.length_c   1.000
_cell.angle_alpha   90.00
_cell.angle_beta   90.00
_cell.angle_gamma   90.00
#
_symmetry.space_group_name_H-M   'P 1'
#
loop_
_entity.id
_entity.type
_entity.pdbx_description
1 polymer ?
#
loop_
_entity_poly.entity_id
_entity_poly.type
_entity_poly.pdbx_seq_one_letter_code
_entity_poly.pdbx_strand_id
1 'polypeptide(L)'
;PYPGDELMSEDDVFSEERFGVCRLNDNEHIIFDHATGIDVLINSALLEGPEFCPGLWYAGKRHEEMGLWPNDVPREERYLLELGDAL
;
A
#
# COMPACT_ATOMS: atom_id res chain seq x y z
N PRO A 1 7.99 1.43 1.59
CA PRO A 1 7.15 2.57 2.04
C PRO A 1 5.87 2.63 1.19
N TYR A 2 4.73 2.85 1.82
CA TYR A 2 3.45 3.12 1.18
C TYR A 2 3.35 4.59 0.75
N PRO A 3 2.47 4.94 -0.21
CA PRO A 3 2.26 6.33 -0.59
C PRO A 3 1.89 7.20 0.62
N GLY A 4 2.59 8.33 0.77
CA GLY A 4 2.40 9.24 1.90
C GLY A 4 3.17 8.86 3.17
N ASP A 5 3.98 7.80 3.15
CA ASP A 5 4.99 7.56 4.20
C ASP A 5 6.02 8.70 4.16
N GLU A 6 6.32 9.28 5.31
CA GLU A 6 7.55 10.06 5.47
C GLU A 6 8.76 9.12 5.31
N LEU A 7 9.96 9.68 5.07
CA LEU A 7 11.20 8.90 4.99
C LEU A 7 11.49 8.23 6.33
N MET A 8 10.83 7.09 6.55
CA MET A 8 11.00 6.25 7.71
C MET A 8 12.43 5.74 7.74
N SER A 9 13.03 5.64 8.92
CA SER A 9 14.35 5.04 9.05
C SER A 9 14.30 3.58 8.60
N GLU A 10 15.41 2.98 8.15
CA GLU A 10 15.41 1.58 7.67
C GLU A 10 14.83 0.61 8.72
N ASP A 11 14.96 0.94 10.01
CA ASP A 11 14.42 0.19 11.14
C ASP A 11 12.88 0.23 11.24
N ASP A 12 12.25 1.32 10.76
CA ASP A 12 10.80 1.52 10.84
C ASP A 12 10.03 0.84 9.69
N VAL A 13 10.71 0.57 8.56
CA VAL A 13 10.10 0.04 7.33
C VAL A 13 9.52 -1.37 7.52
N PHE A 14 10.10 -2.15 8.43
CA PHE A 14 9.71 -3.54 8.72
C PHE A 14 9.16 -3.74 10.13
N SER A 15 8.72 -2.67 10.79
CA SER A 15 8.08 -2.81 12.10
C SER A 15 6.87 -3.73 11.99
N GLU A 16 6.93 -4.88 12.67
CA GLU A 16 5.82 -5.85 12.77
C GLU A 16 4.56 -5.22 13.38
N GLU A 17 4.72 -4.07 14.04
CA GLU A 17 3.66 -3.35 14.75
C GLU A 17 3.02 -2.24 13.89
N ARG A 18 3.45 -2.04 12.64
CA ARG A 18 2.90 -0.95 11.83
C ARG A 18 1.42 -1.12 11.54
N PHE A 19 1.02 -2.29 11.07
CA PHE A 19 -0.36 -2.54 10.65
C PHE A 19 -1.08 -3.43 11.66
N GLY A 20 -2.21 -2.94 12.16
CA GLY A 20 -3.17 -3.72 12.92
C GLY A 20 -4.42 -4.01 12.08
N VAL A 21 -5.02 -5.19 12.23
CA VAL A 21 -6.31 -5.49 11.62
C VAL A 21 -7.27 -5.97 12.70
N CYS A 22 -8.44 -5.34 12.80
CA CYS A 22 -9.48 -5.72 13.74
C CYS A 22 -10.81 -5.90 13.02
N ARG A 23 -11.56 -6.92 13.42
CA ARG A 23 -12.93 -7.13 12.92
C ARG A 23 -13.87 -6.18 13.65
N LEU A 24 -14.58 -5.34 12.89
CA LEU A 24 -15.53 -4.39 13.45
C LEU A 24 -16.93 -5.02 13.58
N ASN A 25 -17.36 -5.72 12.53
CA ASN A 25 -18.64 -6.42 12.48
C ASN A 25 -18.56 -7.61 11.49
N ASP A 26 -19.69 -8.17 11.11
CA ASP A 26 -19.70 -9.32 10.20
C ASP A 26 -19.19 -9.00 8.80
N ASN A 27 -19.37 -7.76 8.34
CA ASN A 27 -19.12 -7.35 6.97
C ASN A 27 -17.86 -6.48 6.81
N GLU A 28 -17.27 -6.01 7.92
CA GLU A 28 -16.21 -5.02 7.87
C GLU A 28 -15.08 -5.31 8.87
N HIS A 29 -13.86 -5.03 8.42
CA HIS A 29 -12.68 -4.91 9.23
C HIS A 29 -12.15 -3.47 9.15
N ILE A 30 -11.37 -3.09 10.15
CA ILE A 30 -10.60 -1.86 10.19
C ILE A 30 -9.11 -2.21 10.14
N ILE A 31 -8.38 -1.53 9.28
CA ILE A 31 -6.92 -1.58 9.21
C ILE A 31 -6.39 -0.31 9.87
N PHE A 32 -5.59 -0.47 10.91
CA PHE A 32 -4.87 0.60 11.57
C PHE A 32 -3.47 0.69 10.95
N ASP A 33 -3.07 1.87 10.48
CA ASP A 33 -1.68 2.18 10.15
C ASP A 33 -1.08 3.06 11.26
N HIS A 34 -0.37 2.44 12.18
CA HIS A 34 0.26 3.13 13.32
C HIS A 34 1.37 4.09 12.88
N ALA A 35 1.96 3.92 11.70
CA ALA A 35 2.98 4.82 11.20
C ALA A 35 2.39 6.17 10.76
N THR A 36 1.20 6.16 10.15
CA THR A 36 0.54 7.37 9.64
C THR A 36 -0.61 7.86 10.52
N GLY A 37 -1.06 7.04 11.49
CA GLY A 37 -2.22 7.32 12.33
C GLY A 37 -3.56 7.23 11.58
N ILE A 38 -3.58 6.51 10.46
CA ILE A 38 -4.73 6.42 9.57
C ILE A 38 -5.45 5.09 9.76
N ASP A 39 -6.78 5.19 9.84
CA ASP A 39 -7.67 4.06 9.99
C ASP A 39 -8.52 3.90 8.73
N VAL A 40 -8.51 2.70 8.15
CA VAL A 40 -9.21 2.44 6.88
C VAL A 40 -10.16 1.26 7.03
N LEU A 41 -11.41 1.45 6.62
CA LEU A 41 -12.40 0.38 6.57
C LEU A 41 -12.23 -0.47 5.32
N ILE A 42 -12.34 -1.78 5.49
CA ILE A 42 -12.29 -2.77 4.42
C ILE A 42 -13.43 -3.77 4.59
N ASN A 43 -14.08 -4.12 3.47
CA ASN A 43 -15.13 -5.14 3.48
C ASN A 43 -14.53 -6.54 3.67
N SER A 44 -15.09 -7.32 4.59
CA SER A 44 -14.65 -8.69 4.91
C SER A 44 -14.62 -9.60 3.68
N ALA A 45 -15.56 -9.46 2.75
CA ALA A 45 -15.62 -10.29 1.54
C ALA A 45 -14.40 -10.11 0.63
N LEU A 46 -13.71 -8.97 0.68
CA LEU A 46 -12.45 -8.78 -0.05
C LEU A 46 -11.33 -9.62 0.56
N LEU A 47 -11.26 -9.69 1.89
CA LEU A 47 -10.23 -10.44 2.61
C LEU A 47 -10.36 -11.96 2.43
N GLU A 48 -11.54 -12.45 2.07
CA GLU A 48 -11.79 -13.86 1.77
C GLU A 48 -11.34 -14.26 0.35
N GLY A 49 -11.11 -13.29 -0.54
CA GLY A 49 -10.68 -13.54 -1.91
C GLY A 49 -9.20 -13.89 -1.98
N PRO A 50 -8.80 -15.06 -2.52
CA PRO A 50 -7.39 -15.44 -2.61
C PRO A 50 -6.57 -14.55 -3.55
N GLU A 51 -7.23 -13.89 -4.50
CA GLU A 51 -6.62 -12.92 -5.43
C GLU A 51 -6.50 -11.52 -4.82
N PHE A 52 -7.09 -11.29 -3.66
CA PHE A 52 -7.05 -10.00 -3.00
C PHE A 52 -5.73 -9.81 -2.26
N CYS A 53 -5.04 -8.70 -2.55
CA CYS A 53 -3.82 -8.33 -1.85
C CYS A 53 -4.08 -7.08 -1.00
N PRO A 54 -4.24 -7.21 0.34
CA PRO A 54 -4.54 -6.09 1.22
C PRO A 54 -3.53 -4.95 1.12
N GLY A 55 -2.23 -5.28 0.99
CA GLY A 55 -1.17 -4.29 0.83
C GLY A 55 -1.33 -3.45 -0.45
N LEU A 56 -1.55 -4.09 -1.60
CA LEU A 56 -1.75 -3.36 -2.86
C LEU A 56 -3.02 -2.50 -2.83
N TRP A 57 -4.10 -3.04 -2.27
CA TRP A 57 -5.34 -2.28 -2.09
C TRP A 57 -5.14 -1.05 -1.20
N TYR A 58 -4.45 -1.20 -0.07
CA TYR A 58 -4.14 -0.11 0.84
C TYR A 58 -3.24 0.95 0.17
N ALA A 59 -2.20 0.52 -0.56
CA ALA A 59 -1.35 1.42 -1.33
C ALA A 59 -2.16 2.23 -2.35
N GLY A 60 -3.11 1.58 -3.05
CA GLY A 60 -4.03 2.24 -3.97
C GLY A 60 -4.90 3.29 -3.28
N LYS A 61 -5.48 2.95 -2.10
CA LYS A 61 -6.23 3.90 -1.28
C LYS A 61 -5.42 5.13 -0.91
N ARG A 62 -4.19 4.94 -0.44
CA ARG A 62 -3.29 6.04 -0.09
C ARG A 62 -2.91 6.88 -1.31
N HIS A 63 -2.69 6.25 -2.46
CA HIS A 63 -2.42 6.95 -3.71
C HIS A 63 -3.58 7.89 -4.10
N GLU A 64 -4.82 7.39 -4.03
CA GLU A 64 -6.04 8.18 -4.27
C GLU A 64 -6.18 9.34 -3.27
N GLU A 65 -6.00 9.09 -1.98
CA GLU A 65 -6.14 10.10 -0.91
C GLU A 65 -5.09 11.21 -1.00
N MET A 66 -3.87 10.86 -1.44
CA MET A 66 -2.79 11.82 -1.67
C MET A 66 -2.98 12.62 -2.97
N GLY A 67 -4.03 12.32 -3.76
CA GLY A 67 -4.27 12.96 -5.05
C GLY A 67 -3.14 12.67 -6.05
N LEU A 68 -2.45 11.54 -5.90
CA LEU A 68 -1.48 11.06 -6.87
C LEU A 68 -2.31 10.36 -7.96
N TRP A 69 -2.36 10.93 -9.16
CA TRP A 69 -3.09 10.31 -10.27
C TRP A 69 -2.19 9.26 -10.94
N PRO A 70 -2.72 8.13 -11.45
CA PRO A 70 -1.92 7.04 -12.03
C PRO A 70 -1.01 7.43 -13.21
N ASN A 71 -1.15 8.66 -13.74
CA ASN A 71 -0.51 9.11 -14.98
C ASN A 71 0.61 10.15 -14.80
N ASP A 72 0.93 10.58 -13.58
CA ASP A 72 1.96 11.62 -13.36
C ASP A 72 3.35 11.04 -13.02
N VAL A 73 3.56 9.74 -13.20
CA VAL A 73 4.92 9.20 -13.21
C VAL A 73 5.46 9.36 -14.64
N PRO A 74 6.31 10.37 -14.94
CA PRO A 74 7.06 10.33 -16.18
C PRO A 74 7.81 9.00 -16.17
N ARG A 75 7.54 8.14 -17.17
CA ARG A 75 8.33 6.92 -17.38
C ARG A 75 9.78 7.38 -17.52
N GLU A 76 10.58 7.22 -16.47
CA GLU A 76 11.98 7.60 -16.53
C GLU A 76 12.61 6.78 -17.67
N GLU A 77 13.25 7.45 -18.63
CA GLU A 77 13.81 6.82 -19.84
C GLU A 77 14.76 5.64 -19.53
N ARG A 78 15.34 5.61 -18.32
CA ARG A 78 16.16 4.51 -17.81
C ARG A 78 15.45 3.16 -17.72
N TYR A 79 14.11 3.13 -17.66
CA TYR A 79 13.33 1.89 -17.70
C TYR A 79 12.84 1.53 -19.11
N LEU A 80 13.17 2.36 -20.11
CA LEU A 80 12.93 2.08 -21.53
C LEU A 80 14.18 1.52 -22.24
N LEU A 81 15.30 1.38 -21.52
CA LEU A 81 16.45 0.64 -22.01
C LEU A 81 16.05 -0.84 -22.06
N GLU A 82 15.94 -1.37 -23.28
CA GLU A 82 15.85 -2.82 -23.47
C GLU A 82 16.98 -3.47 -22.69
N LEU A 83 16.66 -4.45 -21.84
CA LEU A 83 17.68 -5.28 -21.21
C LEU A 83 18.45 -5.96 -22.35
N GLY A 84 19.59 -5.38 -22.71
CA GLY A 84 20.51 -6.02 -23.62
C GLY A 84 20.93 -7.35 -23.02
N ASP A 85 20.85 -8.42 -23.81
CA ASP A 85 21.31 -9.75 -23.42
C ASP A 85 22.74 -9.63 -22.86
N ALA A 86 22.89 -9.99 -21.59
CA ALA A 86 24.20 -10.08 -20.95
C ALA A 86 25.01 -11.17 -21.67
N LEU A 87 26.10 -10.76 -22.33
CA LEU A 87 27.11 -11.66 -22.93
C LEU A 87 27.99 -12.30 -21.85
#